data_AF-A0A3C1DT48-F1
#
_entry.id   AF-A0A3C1DT48-F1
#
_cell.length_a   1.000
_cell.length_b   1.000
_cell.length_c   1.000
_cell.angle_alpha   90.00
_cell.angle_beta   90.00
_cell.angle_gamma   90.00
#
_symmetry.space_group_name_H-M   'P 1'
#
loop_
_entity.id
_entity.type
_entity.pdbx_description
1 polymer ?
#
loop_
_entity_poly.entity_id
_entity_poly.type
_entity_poly.pdbx_seq_one_letter_code
_entity_poly.pdbx_strand_id
1 'polypeptide(L)'
;MRAVTHPIRWTDGAFGFLFLAGLVMGLVQRRRFEARGTIDQASLFDRAILIYLAQVGLLTTAVLLKIAVPDARGLAKLDTHGGAISRSLRILLLQLRAPNTAILPLCAVLFLGAVVVLRLLARQQLALALFGSGIIFALGQLFYRFWSNSAVGLGLYFYWPSWQLAFTASLVIGWHWESRQISVIVTHARTLLIAGGVIAVGDLLGGLAHQGTVWGTTVAPWTIPFGEYNLGFGAFILGVAVLVVAYNAARFALAQQNLKVGAKFLERLGTRSLACFVISSLALFVQVAFLPYPPNAWWGALMTAISLALGWLWATWRQRTTRLR
;
A
#
# COMPACT_ATOMS: atom_id res chain seq x y z
N MET A 1 -0.23 16.10 15.47
CA MET A 1 -0.13 14.94 16.39
C MET A 1 -0.57 13.70 15.63
N ARG A 2 0.35 12.76 15.36
CA ARG A 2 0.00 11.45 14.79
C ARG A 2 -0.66 10.63 15.90
N ALA A 3 -1.79 9.99 15.62
CA ALA A 3 -2.36 9.00 16.52
C ALA A 3 -1.30 7.91 16.78
N VAL A 4 -1.24 7.44 18.02
CA VAL A 4 -0.22 6.54 18.62
C VAL A 4 -0.19 5.13 17.99
N THR A 5 -0.75 4.94 16.79
CA THR A 5 -1.04 3.62 16.22
C THR A 5 0.08 3.02 15.37
N HIS A 6 1.12 3.79 15.02
CA HIS A 6 2.28 3.27 14.28
C HIS A 6 3.53 3.30 15.17
N PRO A 7 3.95 2.15 15.75
CA PRO A 7 5.14 2.10 16.60
C PRO A 7 6.42 2.41 15.81
N ILE A 8 6.44 2.08 14.51
CA ILE A 8 7.55 2.38 13.61
C ILE A 8 7.19 3.62 12.79
N ARG A 9 7.97 4.69 12.95
CA ARG A 9 7.65 6.03 12.41
C ARG A 9 7.76 6.15 10.89
N TRP A 10 8.47 5.23 10.27
CA TRP A 10 8.95 5.34 8.88
C TRP A 10 8.30 4.36 7.90
N THR A 11 7.49 3.43 8.40
CA THR A 11 6.83 2.42 7.58
C THR A 11 5.32 2.46 7.83
N ASP A 12 4.56 2.73 6.78
CA ASP A 12 3.09 2.72 6.82
C ASP A 12 2.52 1.41 6.24
N GLY A 13 1.28 1.11 6.60
CA GLY A 13 0.51 0.00 6.05
C GLY A 13 0.39 0.05 4.53
N ALA A 14 0.44 1.23 3.91
CA ALA A 14 0.50 1.38 2.45
C ALA A 14 1.69 0.64 1.82
N PHE A 15 2.88 0.70 2.43
CA PHE A 15 4.07 -0.01 1.96
C PHE A 15 3.89 -1.52 2.04
N GLY A 16 3.44 -2.02 3.21
CA GLY A 16 3.19 -3.44 3.40
C GLY A 16 2.13 -3.98 2.44
N PHE A 17 1.03 -3.24 2.25
CA PHE A 17 -0.02 -3.58 1.30
C PHE A 17 0.51 -3.67 -0.13
N LEU A 18 1.25 -2.64 -0.58
CA LEU A 18 1.75 -2.60 -1.94
C LEU A 18 2.79 -3.69 -2.21
N PHE A 19 3.71 -3.90 -1.26
CA PHE A 19 4.71 -4.95 -1.36
C PHE A 19 4.06 -6.33 -1.40
N LEU A 20 3.09 -6.60 -0.51
CA LEU A 20 2.39 -7.88 -0.51
C LEU A 20 1.61 -8.10 -1.81
N ALA A 21 1.00 -7.04 -2.36
CA ALA A 21 0.30 -7.10 -3.64
C ALA A 21 1.26 -7.48 -4.79
N GLY A 22 2.43 -6.86 -4.86
CA GLY A 22 3.44 -7.21 -5.87
C GLY A 22 4.00 -8.62 -5.68
N LEU A 23 4.34 -9.01 -4.44
CA LEU A 23 4.79 -10.37 -4.10
C LEU A 23 3.80 -11.44 -4.53
N VAL A 24 2.53 -11.32 -4.12
CA VAL A 24 1.47 -12.28 -4.46
C VAL A 24 1.23 -12.30 -5.96
N MET A 25 1.29 -11.14 -6.63
CA MET A 25 1.16 -11.07 -8.08
C MET A 25 2.29 -11.82 -8.79
N GLY A 26 3.54 -11.60 -8.39
CA GLY A 26 4.71 -12.33 -8.92
C GLY A 26 4.57 -13.84 -8.76
N LEU A 27 4.18 -14.29 -7.57
CA LEU A 27 3.92 -15.70 -7.26
C LEU A 27 2.84 -16.33 -8.17
N VAL A 28 1.67 -15.68 -8.25
CA VAL A 28 0.55 -16.21 -9.03
C VAL A 28 0.87 -16.22 -10.52
N GLN A 29 1.51 -15.16 -11.03
CA GLN A 29 1.83 -15.06 -12.44
C GLN A 29 2.96 -16.02 -12.83
N ARG A 30 3.94 -16.26 -11.96
CA ARG A 30 4.97 -17.28 -12.19
C ARG A 30 4.35 -18.67 -12.37
N ARG A 31 3.48 -19.08 -11.45
CA ARG A 31 2.79 -20.38 -11.52
C ARG A 31 1.91 -20.52 -12.77
N ARG A 32 1.19 -19.45 -13.14
CA ARG A 32 0.39 -19.43 -14.38
C ARG A 32 1.28 -19.53 -15.62
N PHE A 33 2.41 -18.83 -15.62
CA PHE A 33 3.38 -18.87 -16.70
C PHE A 33 3.99 -20.27 -16.86
N GLU A 34 4.36 -20.93 -15.77
CA GLU A 34 4.86 -22.33 -15.81
C GLU A 34 3.80 -23.30 -16.33
N ALA A 35 2.52 -23.09 -16.00
CA ALA A 35 1.43 -23.95 -16.46
C ALA A 35 0.99 -23.70 -17.91
N ARG A 36 1.07 -22.47 -18.42
CA ARG A 36 0.48 -22.05 -19.71
C ARG A 36 1.48 -21.46 -20.72
N GLY A 37 2.74 -21.27 -20.33
CA GLY A 37 3.78 -20.62 -21.14
C GLY A 37 3.56 -19.12 -21.40
N THR A 38 2.52 -18.50 -20.85
CA THR A 38 2.14 -17.11 -21.13
C THR A 38 1.66 -16.38 -19.87
N ILE A 39 1.81 -15.05 -19.86
CA ILE A 39 1.35 -14.18 -18.77
C ILE A 39 -0.12 -13.84 -19.01
N ASP A 40 -0.93 -13.96 -17.97
CA ASP A 40 -2.35 -13.62 -18.00
C ASP A 40 -2.55 -12.11 -17.84
N GLN A 41 -2.44 -11.39 -18.96
CA GLN A 41 -2.57 -9.93 -19.03
C GLN A 41 -4.01 -9.45 -18.80
N ALA A 42 -4.99 -10.22 -19.30
CA ALA A 42 -6.40 -9.90 -19.13
C ALA A 42 -6.76 -9.83 -17.63
N SER A 43 -6.35 -10.83 -16.85
CA SER A 43 -6.61 -10.84 -15.41
C SER A 43 -5.95 -9.66 -14.66
N LEU A 44 -4.81 -9.15 -15.13
CA LEU A 44 -4.17 -7.96 -14.54
C LEU A 44 -4.94 -6.69 -14.89
N PHE A 45 -5.38 -6.57 -16.14
CA PHE A 45 -6.16 -5.45 -16.62
C PHE A 45 -7.53 -5.39 -15.92
N ASP A 46 -8.22 -6.52 -15.79
CA ASP A 46 -9.49 -6.63 -15.07
C ASP A 46 -9.35 -6.19 -13.61
N ARG A 47 -8.24 -6.57 -12.96
CA ARG A 47 -7.94 -6.14 -11.58
C ARG A 47 -7.66 -4.65 -11.50
N ALA A 48 -6.93 -4.09 -12.46
CA ALA A 48 -6.66 -2.66 -12.51
C ALA A 48 -7.96 -1.86 -12.72
N ILE A 49 -8.84 -2.31 -13.61
CA ILE A 49 -10.19 -1.74 -13.81
C ILE A 49 -10.99 -1.82 -12.51
N LEU A 50 -11.01 -2.98 -11.84
CA LEU A 50 -11.78 -3.14 -10.60
C LEU A 50 -11.30 -2.18 -9.51
N ILE A 51 -9.98 -1.99 -9.37
CA ILE A 51 -9.39 -1.02 -8.43
C ILE A 51 -9.77 0.41 -8.82
N TYR A 52 -9.69 0.74 -10.11
CA TYR A 52 -10.09 2.04 -10.64
C TYR A 52 -11.56 2.34 -10.33
N LEU A 53 -12.47 1.40 -10.63
CA LEU A 53 -13.90 1.55 -10.35
C LEU A 53 -14.19 1.66 -8.85
N ALA A 54 -13.50 0.87 -8.02
CA ALA A 54 -13.62 0.99 -6.57
C ALA A 54 -13.20 2.38 -6.07
N GLN A 55 -12.11 2.94 -6.62
CA GLN A 55 -11.67 4.28 -6.27
C GLN A 55 -12.67 5.36 -6.73
N VAL A 56 -13.15 5.28 -7.97
CA VAL A 56 -14.19 6.19 -8.49
C VAL A 56 -15.44 6.13 -7.61
N GLY A 57 -15.87 4.93 -7.20
CA GLY A 57 -16.96 4.74 -6.26
C GLY A 57 -16.70 5.44 -4.92
N LEU A 58 -15.54 5.20 -4.30
CA LEU A 58 -15.15 5.83 -3.04
C LEU A 58 -15.11 7.37 -3.14
N LEU A 59 -14.51 7.91 -4.19
CA LEU A 59 -14.46 9.36 -4.41
C LEU A 59 -15.86 9.94 -4.61
N THR A 60 -16.72 9.25 -5.36
CA THR A 60 -18.13 9.65 -5.56
C THR A 60 -18.86 9.66 -4.22
N THR A 61 -18.73 8.62 -3.40
CA THR A 61 -19.34 8.57 -2.07
C THR A 61 -18.82 9.67 -1.15
N ALA A 62 -17.51 9.96 -1.16
CA ALA A 62 -16.94 11.05 -0.38
C ALA A 62 -17.52 12.41 -0.78
N VAL A 63 -17.70 12.66 -2.08
CA VAL A 63 -18.33 13.89 -2.59
C VAL A 63 -19.80 13.97 -2.18
N LEU A 64 -20.57 12.88 -2.36
CA LEU A 64 -21.98 12.84 -1.96
C LEU A 64 -22.16 13.08 -0.45
N LEU A 65 -21.30 12.46 0.37
CA LEU A 65 -21.33 12.63 1.81
C LEU A 65 -21.01 14.07 2.22
N LYS A 66 -20.07 14.74 1.53
CA LYS A 66 -19.77 16.15 1.75
C LYS A 66 -20.89 17.09 1.31
N ILE A 67 -21.66 16.73 0.27
CA ILE A 67 -22.88 17.46 -0.11
C ILE A 67 -23.95 17.30 0.97
N ALA A 68 -24.13 16.08 1.48
CA ALA A 68 -25.12 15.79 2.52
C ALA A 68 -24.77 16.37 3.89
N VAL A 69 -23.47 16.45 4.22
CA VAL A 69 -22.94 16.98 5.48
C VAL A 69 -21.87 18.04 5.18
N PRO A 70 -22.29 19.30 4.89
CA PRO A 70 -21.37 20.37 4.50
C PRO A 70 -20.25 20.63 5.53
N ASP A 71 -20.53 20.44 6.82
CA ASP A 71 -19.59 20.69 7.91
C ASP A 71 -18.56 19.56 8.17
N ALA A 72 -18.59 18.48 7.39
CA ALA A 72 -17.65 17.36 7.55
C ALA A 72 -16.18 17.82 7.43
N ARG A 73 -15.47 17.93 8.56
CA ARG A 73 -14.15 18.60 8.67
C ARG A 73 -12.96 17.79 8.14
N GLY A 74 -13.16 16.56 7.66
CA GLY A 74 -12.09 15.74 7.08
C GLY A 74 -12.30 15.32 5.62
N LEU A 75 -13.38 15.76 4.97
CA LEU A 75 -13.59 15.51 3.54
C LEU A 75 -13.07 16.68 2.69
N ALA A 76 -12.70 16.41 1.43
CA ALA A 76 -12.21 17.43 0.52
C ALA A 76 -13.20 18.60 0.38
N LYS A 77 -12.70 19.84 0.40
CA LYS A 77 -13.52 21.04 0.18
C LYS A 77 -14.04 21.04 -1.26
N LEU A 78 -15.36 21.06 -1.45
CA LEU A 78 -15.96 21.02 -2.79
C LEU A 78 -15.83 22.38 -3.52
N ASP A 79 -15.81 23.47 -2.76
CA ASP A 79 -15.91 24.84 -3.29
C ASP A 79 -14.71 25.24 -4.17
N THR A 80 -13.55 24.60 -3.96
CA THR A 80 -12.33 24.88 -4.71
C THR A 80 -12.24 24.12 -6.04
N HIS A 81 -13.24 23.30 -6.41
CA HIS A 81 -13.15 22.36 -7.53
C HIS A 81 -14.14 22.61 -8.67
N GLY A 82 -14.82 23.77 -8.68
CA GLY A 82 -15.72 24.18 -9.76
C GLY A 82 -17.11 23.53 -9.73
N GLY A 83 -17.81 23.60 -10.87
CA GLY A 83 -19.17 23.06 -11.05
C GLY A 83 -19.25 21.53 -11.12
N ALA A 84 -20.47 20.98 -11.16
CA ALA A 84 -20.71 19.53 -11.10
C ALA A 84 -19.95 18.73 -12.17
N ILE A 85 -19.89 19.24 -13.41
CA ILE A 85 -19.17 18.60 -14.53
C ILE A 85 -17.67 18.52 -14.22
N SER A 86 -17.06 19.61 -13.74
CA SER A 86 -15.64 19.63 -13.38
C SER A 86 -15.34 18.65 -12.26
N ARG A 87 -16.22 18.52 -11.26
CA ARG A 87 -16.08 17.54 -10.17
C ARG A 87 -16.15 16.12 -10.70
N SER A 88 -17.12 15.78 -11.55
CA SER A 88 -17.25 14.45 -12.14
C SER A 88 -16.02 14.08 -12.97
N LEU A 89 -15.52 15.00 -13.79
CA LEU A 89 -14.28 14.78 -14.55
C LEU A 89 -13.08 14.58 -13.62
N ARG A 90 -12.96 15.37 -12.55
CA ARG A 90 -11.88 15.20 -11.56
C ARG A 90 -12.00 13.88 -10.79
N ILE A 91 -13.21 13.36 -10.55
CA ILE A 91 -13.41 12.01 -9.99
C ILE A 91 -12.90 10.96 -10.98
N LEU A 92 -13.34 11.03 -12.24
CA LEU A 92 -12.97 10.06 -13.28
C LEU A 92 -11.46 10.07 -13.56
N LEU A 93 -10.85 11.26 -13.55
CA LEU A 93 -9.41 11.43 -13.71
C LEU A 93 -8.62 11.19 -12.41
N LEU A 94 -9.28 10.75 -11.33
CA LEU A 94 -8.70 10.50 -10.01
C LEU A 94 -7.94 11.70 -9.41
N GLN A 95 -8.32 12.91 -9.82
CA GLN A 95 -7.70 14.17 -9.40
C GLN A 95 -8.16 14.60 -8.00
N LEU A 96 -9.32 14.13 -7.55
CA LEU A 96 -9.82 14.41 -6.21
C LEU A 96 -9.10 13.54 -5.17
N ARG A 97 -8.72 14.18 -4.07
CA ARG A 97 -8.06 13.54 -2.94
C ARG A 97 -9.09 13.27 -1.84
N ALA A 98 -9.45 12.01 -1.63
CA ALA A 98 -10.13 11.61 -0.42
C ALA A 98 -9.10 11.08 0.60
N PRO A 99 -9.29 11.34 1.91
CA PRO A 99 -8.37 10.87 2.94
C PRO A 99 -8.19 9.36 2.86
N ASN A 100 -6.96 8.87 3.05
CA ASN A 100 -6.63 7.44 3.19
C ASN A 100 -7.02 6.53 2.01
N THR A 101 -7.46 7.06 0.87
CA THR A 101 -7.78 6.27 -0.35
C THR A 101 -6.75 6.40 -1.46
N ALA A 102 -5.76 7.25 -1.27
CA ALA A 102 -4.85 7.62 -2.35
C ALA A 102 -3.92 6.49 -2.82
N ILE A 103 -3.88 5.35 -2.11
CA ILE A 103 -3.10 4.18 -2.47
C ILE A 103 -3.72 3.39 -3.64
N LEU A 104 -5.04 3.42 -3.82
CA LEU A 104 -5.71 2.65 -4.88
C LEU A 104 -5.35 3.13 -6.30
N PRO A 105 -5.39 4.44 -6.62
CA PRO A 105 -4.89 4.94 -7.90
C PRO A 105 -3.47 4.48 -8.21
N LEU A 106 -2.60 4.51 -7.18
CA LEU A 106 -1.23 4.05 -7.31
C LEU A 106 -1.19 2.57 -7.68
N CYS A 107 -1.94 1.72 -6.98
CA CYS A 107 -2.02 0.29 -7.30
C CYS A 107 -2.51 0.03 -8.74
N ALA A 108 -3.46 0.81 -9.25
CA ALA A 108 -3.91 0.69 -10.64
C ALA A 108 -2.76 0.97 -11.64
N VAL A 109 -2.03 2.07 -11.45
CA VAL A 109 -0.85 2.42 -12.28
C VAL A 109 0.21 1.33 -12.21
N LEU A 110 0.50 0.83 -10.99
CA LEU A 110 1.50 -0.20 -10.78
C LEU A 110 1.09 -1.56 -11.36
N PHE A 111 -0.19 -1.90 -11.34
CA PHE A 111 -0.70 -3.13 -11.97
C PHE A 111 -0.59 -3.09 -13.50
N LEU A 112 -0.79 -1.92 -14.09
CA LEU A 112 -0.52 -1.72 -15.52
C LEU A 112 0.98 -1.84 -15.81
N GLY A 113 1.83 -1.22 -14.99
CA GLY A 113 3.29 -1.36 -15.09
C GLY A 113 3.78 -2.80 -14.87
N ALA A 114 3.07 -3.58 -14.05
CA ALA A 114 3.38 -4.98 -13.78
C ALA A 114 3.41 -5.83 -15.06
N VAL A 115 2.59 -5.51 -16.06
CA VAL A 115 2.57 -6.23 -17.35
C VAL A 115 3.95 -6.15 -18.02
N VAL A 116 4.57 -4.97 -18.02
CA VAL A 116 5.89 -4.76 -18.62
C VAL A 116 6.94 -5.53 -17.82
N VAL A 117 6.95 -5.38 -16.50
CA VAL A 117 7.89 -6.07 -15.60
C VAL A 117 7.79 -7.58 -15.76
N LEU A 118 6.58 -8.14 -15.73
CA LEU A 118 6.35 -9.58 -15.89
C LEU A 118 6.80 -10.07 -17.27
N ARG A 119 6.56 -9.31 -18.34
CA ARG A 119 7.06 -9.65 -19.69
C ARG A 119 8.59 -9.70 -19.73
N LEU A 120 9.27 -8.77 -19.07
CA LEU A 120 10.73 -8.78 -18.94
C LEU A 120 11.20 -10.01 -18.15
N LEU A 121 10.54 -10.34 -17.04
CA LEU A 121 10.86 -11.52 -16.23
C LEU A 121 10.61 -12.84 -16.96
N ALA A 122 9.54 -12.95 -17.74
CA ALA A 122 9.28 -14.10 -18.60
C ALA A 122 10.36 -14.30 -19.66
N ARG A 123 11.00 -13.21 -20.11
CA ARG A 123 12.16 -13.23 -21.01
C ARG A 123 13.51 -13.37 -20.29
N GLN A 124 13.51 -13.63 -18.98
CA GLN A 124 14.71 -13.71 -18.13
C GLN A 124 15.54 -12.40 -18.09
N GLN A 125 14.94 -11.27 -18.44
CA GLN A 125 15.58 -9.95 -18.45
C GLN A 125 15.47 -9.25 -17.09
N LEU A 126 15.89 -9.94 -16.02
CA LEU A 126 15.80 -9.43 -14.65
C LEU A 126 16.55 -8.10 -14.48
N ALA A 127 17.76 -8.01 -15.02
CA ALA A 127 18.59 -6.82 -14.94
C ALA A 127 17.88 -5.60 -15.56
N LEU A 128 17.21 -5.77 -16.70
CA LEU A 128 16.49 -4.68 -17.36
C LEU A 128 15.28 -4.22 -16.55
N ALA A 129 14.53 -5.15 -15.94
CA ALA A 129 13.41 -4.83 -15.08
C ALA A 129 13.84 -4.03 -13.83
N LEU A 130 14.89 -4.48 -13.14
CA LEU A 130 15.40 -3.81 -11.94
C LEU A 130 16.10 -2.49 -12.27
N PHE A 131 16.91 -2.45 -13.32
CA PHE A 131 17.62 -1.24 -13.74
C PHE A 131 16.65 -0.18 -14.26
N GLY A 132 15.67 -0.55 -15.10
CA GLY A 132 14.63 0.37 -15.57
C GLY A 132 13.81 0.93 -14.40
N SER A 133 13.44 0.07 -13.44
CA SER A 133 12.77 0.51 -12.22
C SER A 133 13.67 1.43 -11.36
N GLY A 134 14.96 1.13 -11.26
CA GLY A 134 15.95 1.97 -10.57
C GLY A 134 16.12 3.35 -11.21
N ILE A 135 16.14 3.43 -12.55
CA ILE A 135 16.17 4.70 -13.28
C ILE A 135 14.91 5.52 -12.99
N ILE A 136 13.72 4.92 -13.09
CA ILE A 136 12.45 5.61 -12.80
C ILE A 136 12.44 6.12 -11.36
N PHE A 137 12.94 5.32 -10.42
CA PHE A 137 13.10 5.74 -9.02
C PHE A 137 14.04 6.92 -8.88
N ALA A 138 15.25 6.85 -9.46
CA ALA A 138 16.24 7.91 -9.39
C ALA A 138 15.73 9.21 -10.02
N LEU A 139 15.11 9.14 -11.20
CA LEU A 139 14.44 10.28 -11.84
C LEU A 139 13.30 10.82 -10.97
N GLY A 140 12.54 9.94 -10.31
CA GLY A 140 11.52 10.32 -9.35
C GLY A 140 12.05 11.14 -8.18
N GLN A 141 13.22 10.77 -7.65
CA GLN A 141 13.88 11.49 -6.56
C GLN A 141 14.50 12.82 -7.04
N LEU A 142 15.17 12.81 -8.20
CA LEU A 142 15.81 14.01 -8.77
C LEU A 142 14.78 15.06 -9.17
N PHE A 143 13.69 14.65 -9.81
CA PHE A 143 12.63 15.52 -10.29
C PHE A 143 11.42 15.51 -9.35
N TYR A 144 11.63 15.34 -8.04
CA TYR A 144 10.53 15.16 -7.10
C TYR A 144 9.47 16.26 -7.25
N ARG A 145 9.86 17.54 -7.41
CA ARG A 145 8.92 18.68 -7.57
C ARG A 145 7.98 18.54 -8.76
N PHE A 146 8.44 17.94 -9.85
CA PHE A 146 7.64 17.72 -11.06
C PHE A 146 6.55 16.66 -10.81
N TRP A 147 6.89 15.59 -10.08
CA TRP A 147 5.98 14.50 -9.73
C TRP A 147 5.13 14.78 -8.49
N SER A 148 5.61 15.68 -7.62
CA SER A 148 5.09 16.10 -6.31
C SER A 148 3.82 16.91 -6.35
N ASN A 149 3.72 17.74 -7.38
CA ASN A 149 2.77 18.82 -7.39
C ASN A 149 1.77 18.56 -8.50
N SER A 150 0.58 19.09 -8.27
CA SER A 150 -0.58 19.30 -9.12
C SER A 150 -0.33 19.64 -10.61
N ALA A 151 0.93 19.78 -11.06
CA ALA A 151 1.37 20.10 -12.42
C ALA A 151 0.99 19.02 -13.45
N VAL A 152 1.07 17.72 -13.12
CA VAL A 152 0.62 16.65 -14.04
C VAL A 152 -0.88 16.39 -13.92
N GLY A 153 -1.55 17.04 -12.96
CA GLY A 153 -3.00 16.91 -12.77
C GLY A 153 -3.47 15.50 -12.45
N LEU A 154 -2.63 14.58 -11.97
CA LEU A 154 -3.06 13.19 -11.67
C LEU A 154 -3.62 13.02 -10.25
N GLY A 155 -3.58 14.05 -9.41
CA GLY A 155 -4.13 14.03 -8.04
C GLY A 155 -3.48 13.05 -7.06
N LEU A 156 -2.52 12.23 -7.51
CA LEU A 156 -1.85 11.22 -6.70
C LEU A 156 -1.21 11.87 -5.47
N TYR A 157 -1.44 11.26 -4.31
CA TYR A 157 -0.82 11.64 -3.05
C TYR A 157 0.55 10.96 -2.88
N PHE A 158 0.66 9.73 -3.41
CA PHE A 158 1.88 8.95 -3.41
C PHE A 158 2.67 9.19 -4.69
N TYR A 159 3.99 9.31 -4.54
CA TYR A 159 4.91 9.58 -5.64
C TYR A 159 5.17 8.31 -6.42
N TRP A 160 4.33 8.01 -7.40
CA TRP A 160 4.38 6.72 -8.10
C TRP A 160 5.78 6.25 -8.59
N PRO A 161 6.72 7.12 -9.04
CA PRO A 161 8.04 6.67 -9.48
C PRO A 161 8.89 6.07 -8.35
N SER A 162 8.68 6.53 -7.10
CA SER A 162 9.39 6.00 -5.95
C SER A 162 8.80 4.65 -5.50
N TRP A 163 7.47 4.57 -5.47
CA TRP A 163 6.74 3.38 -5.04
C TRP A 163 6.81 2.23 -6.05
N GLN A 164 7.00 2.52 -7.35
CA GLN A 164 7.13 1.46 -8.35
C GLN A 164 8.37 0.58 -8.14
N LEU A 165 9.44 1.10 -7.51
CA LEU A 165 10.62 0.29 -7.20
C LEU A 165 10.29 -0.77 -6.15
N ALA A 166 9.58 -0.38 -5.09
CA ALA A 166 9.16 -1.32 -4.06
C ALA A 166 8.20 -2.38 -4.60
N PHE A 167 7.24 -1.95 -5.41
CA PHE A 167 6.33 -2.88 -6.07
C PHE A 167 7.07 -3.83 -7.02
N THR A 168 7.96 -3.31 -7.87
CA THR A 168 8.76 -4.12 -8.81
C THR A 168 9.67 -5.10 -8.07
N ALA A 169 10.38 -4.65 -7.04
CA ALA A 169 11.22 -5.52 -6.21
C ALA A 169 10.40 -6.64 -5.57
N SER A 170 9.23 -6.32 -5.00
CA SER A 170 8.34 -7.33 -4.42
C SER A 170 7.82 -8.32 -5.46
N LEU A 171 7.49 -7.86 -6.66
CA LEU A 171 7.03 -8.69 -7.77
C LEU A 171 8.13 -9.62 -8.27
N VAL A 172 9.37 -9.13 -8.39
CA VAL A 172 10.56 -9.93 -8.71
C VAL A 172 10.79 -11.00 -7.65
N ILE A 173 10.75 -10.63 -6.37
CA ILE A 173 10.88 -11.58 -5.26
C ILE A 173 9.79 -12.65 -5.34
N GLY A 174 8.55 -12.26 -5.63
CA GLY A 174 7.42 -13.17 -5.79
C GLY A 174 7.58 -14.12 -6.98
N TRP A 175 8.08 -13.60 -8.10
CA TRP A 175 8.34 -14.38 -9.31
C TRP A 175 9.40 -15.46 -9.08
N HIS A 176 10.42 -15.16 -8.28
CA HIS A 176 11.52 -16.08 -7.97
C HIS A 176 11.36 -16.81 -6.62
N TRP A 177 10.21 -16.70 -5.96
CA TRP A 177 10.03 -17.17 -4.59
C TRP A 177 10.24 -18.68 -4.41
N GLU A 178 9.86 -19.48 -5.41
CA GLU A 178 10.03 -20.93 -5.38
C GLU A 178 11.49 -21.37 -5.60
N SER A 179 12.37 -20.45 -6.00
CA SER A 179 13.80 -20.71 -5.97
C SER A 179 14.24 -20.93 -4.51
N ARG A 180 14.92 -22.06 -4.26
CA ARG A 180 15.44 -22.38 -2.91
C ARG A 180 16.26 -21.24 -2.31
N GLN A 181 16.94 -20.44 -3.15
CA GLN A 181 17.81 -19.36 -2.73
C GLN A 181 17.06 -18.25 -1.98
N ILE A 182 15.95 -17.74 -2.50
CA ILE A 182 15.23 -16.60 -1.87
C ILE A 182 14.65 -17.00 -0.50
N SER A 183 14.00 -18.16 -0.44
CA SER A 183 13.44 -18.67 0.81
C SER A 183 14.52 -18.88 1.89
N VAL A 184 15.68 -19.42 1.51
CA VAL A 184 16.82 -19.58 2.42
C VAL A 184 17.36 -18.23 2.88
N ILE A 185 17.56 -17.27 1.97
CA ILE A 185 18.06 -15.94 2.32
C ILE A 185 17.13 -15.23 3.31
N VAL A 186 15.82 -15.20 3.04
CA VAL A 186 14.84 -14.49 3.89
C VAL A 186 14.69 -15.13 5.27
N THR A 187 14.90 -16.44 5.36
CA THR A 187 14.73 -17.19 6.62
C THR A 187 16.03 -17.40 7.40
N HIS A 188 17.17 -16.98 6.87
CA HIS A 188 18.45 -17.12 7.54
C HIS A 188 18.52 -16.19 8.76
N ALA A 189 18.96 -16.72 9.90
CA ALA A 189 19.18 -15.95 11.14
C ALA A 189 20.02 -14.67 10.93
N ARG A 190 21.03 -14.70 10.05
CA ARG A 190 21.85 -13.52 9.72
C ARG A 190 21.01 -12.42 9.10
N THR A 191 20.16 -12.74 8.13
CA THR A 191 19.25 -11.78 7.48
C THR A 191 18.26 -11.20 8.48
N LEU A 192 17.75 -12.03 9.41
CA LEU A 192 16.86 -11.57 10.47
C LEU A 192 17.56 -10.61 11.44
N LEU A 193 18.79 -10.91 11.84
CA LEU A 193 19.61 -10.03 12.70
C LEU A 193 19.94 -8.71 12.00
N ILE A 194 20.32 -8.77 10.71
CA ILE A 194 20.57 -7.56 9.90
C ILE A 194 19.29 -6.73 9.79
N ALA A 195 18.15 -7.35 9.46
CA ALA A 195 16.87 -6.65 9.35
C ALA A 195 16.44 -6.04 10.70
N GLY A 196 16.55 -6.79 11.80
CA GLY A 196 16.28 -6.28 13.15
C GLY A 196 17.18 -5.12 13.54
N GLY A 197 18.49 -5.22 13.23
CA GLY A 197 19.46 -4.15 13.44
C GLY A 197 19.14 -2.90 12.62
N VAL A 198 18.78 -3.05 11.34
CA VAL A 198 18.36 -1.95 10.46
C VAL A 198 17.12 -1.24 11.02
N ILE A 199 16.12 -1.99 11.50
CA ILE A 199 14.91 -1.42 12.13
C ILE A 199 15.29 -0.65 13.40
N ALA A 200 16.06 -1.27 14.30
CA ALA A 200 16.45 -0.66 15.57
C ALA A 200 17.27 0.62 15.37
N VAL A 201 18.26 0.59 14.48
CA VAL A 201 19.09 1.75 14.13
C VAL A 201 18.25 2.83 13.45
N GLY A 202 17.39 2.48 12.49
CA GLY A 202 16.54 3.45 11.81
C GLY A 202 15.51 4.12 12.73
N ASP A 203 14.94 3.37 13.68
CA ASP A 203 14.03 3.93 14.68
C ASP A 203 14.77 4.84 15.68
N LEU A 204 15.95 4.43 16.16
CA LEU A 204 16.79 5.26 17.02
C LEU A 204 17.19 6.57 16.32
N LEU A 205 17.74 6.49 15.10
CA LEU A 205 18.13 7.66 14.32
C LEU A 205 16.92 8.57 14.06
N GLY A 206 15.76 7.99 13.77
CA GLY A 206 14.54 8.77 13.59
C GLY A 206 14.00 9.40 14.86
N GLY A 207 14.17 8.74 16.01
CA GLY A 207 13.89 9.26 17.33
C GLY A 207 14.73 10.49 17.65
N LEU A 208 16.05 10.37 17.47
CA LEU A 208 17.02 11.44 17.70
C LEU A 208 16.82 12.61 16.72
N ALA A 209 16.59 12.34 15.44
CA ALA A 209 16.32 13.39 14.44
C ALA A 209 15.06 14.21 14.79
N HIS A 210 14.04 13.57 15.35
CA HIS A 210 12.81 14.25 15.76
C HIS A 210 13.00 15.14 17.00
N GLN A 211 13.93 14.78 17.88
CA GLN A 211 14.29 15.56 19.07
C GLN A 211 15.22 16.75 18.75
N GLY A 212 15.66 16.91 17.49
CA GLY A 212 16.59 17.97 17.09
C GLY A 212 18.02 17.79 17.62
N THR A 213 18.33 16.64 18.23
CA THR A 213 19.61 16.34 18.89
C THR A 213 20.68 15.86 17.91
N VAL A 214 20.31 15.49 16.68
CA VAL A 214 21.28 15.10 15.65
C VAL A 214 21.77 16.35 14.92
N TRP A 215 22.91 16.88 15.39
CA TRP A 215 23.84 17.72 14.62
C TRP A 215 23.41 19.18 14.40
N GLY A 216 22.61 19.77 15.29
CA GLY A 216 22.34 21.22 15.30
C GLY A 216 21.66 21.76 14.03
N THR A 217 21.22 20.90 13.12
CA THR A 217 20.52 21.26 11.90
C THR A 217 19.03 21.00 12.09
N THR A 218 18.21 21.98 11.67
CA THR A 218 16.76 21.82 11.57
C THR A 218 16.42 20.54 10.81
N VAL A 219 15.43 19.77 11.30
CA VAL A 219 14.91 18.46 10.87
C VAL A 219 14.76 18.21 9.34
N ALA A 220 14.87 19.25 8.51
CA ALA A 220 14.68 19.24 7.06
C ALA A 220 15.49 18.18 6.27
N PRO A 221 16.80 17.93 6.51
CA PRO A 221 17.60 17.00 5.71
C PRO A 221 17.11 15.54 5.79
N TRP A 222 16.51 15.13 6.91
CA TRP A 222 16.09 13.75 7.16
C TRP A 222 14.75 13.39 6.54
N THR A 223 13.93 14.39 6.20
CA THR A 223 12.59 14.17 5.62
C THR A 223 12.62 13.68 4.18
N ILE A 224 13.72 13.86 3.45
CA ILE A 224 13.89 13.40 2.07
C ILE A 224 14.20 11.88 2.03
N PRO A 225 15.27 11.37 2.68
CA PRO A 225 15.60 9.95 2.62
C PRO A 225 14.61 9.03 3.35
N PHE A 226 13.85 9.56 4.32
CA PHE A 226 12.85 8.81 5.08
C PHE A 226 11.41 9.33 4.87
N GLY A 227 11.19 10.14 3.84
CA GLY A 227 9.87 10.69 3.54
C GLY A 227 8.88 9.58 3.19
N GLU A 228 7.80 9.49 3.96
CA GLU A 228 6.76 8.47 3.80
C GLU A 228 6.08 8.56 2.42
N TYR A 229 5.79 9.77 1.94
CA TYR A 229 5.10 9.97 0.65
C TYR A 229 6.00 9.73 -0.57
N ASN A 230 7.28 10.09 -0.45
CA ASN A 230 8.30 9.96 -1.49
C ASN A 230 8.97 8.59 -1.50
N LEU A 231 8.59 7.70 -0.58
CA LEU A 231 9.25 6.45 -0.27
C LEU A 231 10.77 6.56 -0.46
N GLY A 232 11.38 7.43 0.35
CA GLY A 232 12.82 7.68 0.28
C GLY A 232 13.62 6.37 0.47
N PHE A 233 14.88 6.38 0.07
CA PHE A 233 15.72 5.18 0.08
C PHE A 233 15.79 4.52 1.48
N GLY A 234 15.87 5.33 2.54
CA GLY A 234 15.84 4.84 3.92
C GLY A 234 14.50 4.19 4.30
N ALA A 235 13.38 4.81 3.90
CA ALA A 235 12.04 4.24 4.10
C ALA A 235 11.86 2.92 3.33
N PHE A 236 12.41 2.82 2.12
CA PHE A 236 12.41 1.59 1.33
C PHE A 236 13.18 0.46 2.04
N ILE A 237 14.42 0.73 2.48
CA ILE A 237 15.25 -0.26 3.19
C ILE A 237 14.56 -0.70 4.49
N LEU A 238 14.07 0.25 5.28
CA LEU A 238 13.35 -0.05 6.52
C LEU A 238 12.10 -0.88 6.24
N GLY A 239 11.33 -0.52 5.21
CA GLY A 239 10.17 -1.29 4.78
C GLY A 239 10.51 -2.74 4.44
N VAL A 240 11.57 -2.97 3.66
CA VAL A 240 12.04 -4.33 3.33
C VAL A 240 12.48 -5.07 4.59
N ALA A 241 13.20 -4.42 5.50
CA ALA A 241 13.61 -5.02 6.77
C ALA A 241 12.42 -5.42 7.64
N VAL A 242 11.43 -4.53 7.79
CA VAL A 242 10.17 -4.80 8.51
C VAL A 242 9.45 -6.00 7.91
N LEU A 243 9.41 -6.13 6.58
CA LEU A 243 8.78 -7.27 5.94
C LEU A 243 9.52 -8.59 6.15
N VAL A 244 10.85 -8.59 6.17
CA VAL A 244 11.64 -9.78 6.51
C VAL A 244 11.33 -10.23 7.93
N VAL A 245 11.30 -9.30 8.90
CA VAL A 245 10.96 -9.60 10.29
C VAL A 245 9.51 -10.07 10.40
N ALA A 246 8.56 -9.38 9.77
CA ALA A 246 7.14 -9.73 9.79
C ALA A 246 6.88 -11.10 9.15
N TYR A 247 7.57 -11.43 8.06
CA TYR A 247 7.48 -12.75 7.42
C TYR A 247 7.96 -13.86 8.36
N ASN A 248 9.12 -13.69 8.99
CA ASN A 248 9.65 -14.68 9.93
C ASN A 248 8.78 -14.80 11.18
N ALA A 249 8.25 -13.68 11.70
CA ALA A 249 7.31 -13.67 12.80
C ALA A 249 6.00 -14.40 12.44
N ALA A 250 5.45 -14.15 11.25
CA ALA A 250 4.27 -14.84 10.74
C ALA A 250 4.54 -16.34 10.57
N ARG A 251 5.71 -16.72 10.02
CA ARG A 251 6.11 -18.13 9.89
C ARG A 251 6.21 -18.81 11.25
N PHE A 252 6.85 -18.17 12.22
CA PHE A 252 6.96 -18.67 13.58
C PHE A 252 5.58 -18.81 14.25
N ALA A 253 4.73 -17.79 14.12
CA ALA A 253 3.36 -17.80 14.61
C ALA A 253 2.55 -18.95 13.98
N LEU A 254 2.66 -19.18 12.68
CA LEU A 254 1.96 -20.27 11.97
C LEU A 254 2.45 -21.67 12.37
N ALA A 255 3.70 -21.79 12.84
CA ALA A 255 4.20 -23.05 13.40
C ALA A 255 3.52 -23.37 14.76
N GLN A 256 3.04 -22.36 15.48
CA GLN A 256 2.28 -22.54 16.72
C GLN A 256 0.83 -22.93 16.39
N GLN A 257 0.40 -24.12 16.81
CA GLN A 257 -0.92 -24.67 16.47
C GLN A 257 -2.10 -23.76 16.89
N ASN A 258 -1.93 -23.01 17.98
CA ASN A 258 -2.96 -22.13 18.56
C ASN A 258 -3.29 -20.93 17.66
N LEU A 259 -2.40 -20.54 16.73
CA LEU A 259 -2.59 -19.37 15.88
C LEU A 259 -3.23 -19.69 14.52
N LYS A 260 -3.55 -20.96 14.26
CA LYS A 260 -4.22 -21.39 13.01
C LYS A 260 -5.59 -20.74 12.82
N VAL A 261 -6.31 -20.44 13.91
CA VAL A 261 -7.61 -19.75 13.83
C VAL A 261 -7.43 -18.31 13.35
N GLY A 262 -6.46 -17.58 13.93
CA GLY A 262 -6.10 -16.23 13.50
C GLY A 262 -5.60 -16.21 12.05
N ALA A 263 -4.83 -17.21 11.64
CA ALA A 263 -4.37 -17.35 10.26
C ALA A 263 -5.54 -17.50 9.27
N LYS A 264 -6.53 -18.36 9.57
CA LYS A 264 -7.74 -18.51 8.76
C LYS A 264 -8.56 -17.21 8.69
N PHE A 265 -8.62 -16.46 9.78
CA PHE A 265 -9.25 -15.14 9.81
C PHE A 265 -8.56 -14.16 8.85
N LEU A 266 -7.24 -14.04 8.94
CA LEU A 266 -6.44 -13.18 8.07
C LEU A 266 -6.47 -13.62 6.61
N GLU A 267 -6.42 -14.92 6.35
CA GLU A 267 -6.54 -15.49 5.00
C GLU A 267 -7.86 -15.07 4.36
N ARG A 268 -8.99 -15.20 5.07
CA ARG A 268 -10.30 -14.78 4.56
C ARG A 268 -10.33 -13.29 4.22
N LEU A 269 -9.81 -12.43 5.10
CA LEU A 269 -9.70 -10.99 4.82
C LEU A 269 -8.81 -10.74 3.59
N GLY A 270 -7.67 -11.42 3.52
CA GLY A 270 -6.70 -11.29 2.43
C GLY A 270 -7.26 -11.67 1.05
N THR A 271 -8.04 -12.75 0.97
CA THR A 271 -8.67 -13.19 -0.30
C THR A 271 -9.66 -12.16 -0.89
N ARG A 272 -10.16 -11.24 -0.05
CA ARG A 272 -11.10 -10.18 -0.42
C ARG A 272 -10.61 -8.81 0.03
N SER A 273 -9.28 -8.61 0.01
CA SER A 273 -8.63 -7.41 0.56
C SER A 273 -9.20 -6.11 -0.02
N LEU A 274 -9.46 -6.04 -1.33
CA LEU A 274 -10.05 -4.86 -1.97
C LEU A 274 -11.44 -4.52 -1.41
N ALA A 275 -12.32 -5.52 -1.22
CA ALA A 275 -13.65 -5.28 -0.67
C ALA A 275 -13.56 -4.83 0.79
N CYS A 276 -12.69 -5.47 1.59
CA CYS A 276 -12.45 -5.08 2.97
C CYS A 276 -11.88 -3.65 3.07
N PHE A 277 -11.01 -3.28 2.14
CA PHE A 277 -10.47 -1.92 2.03
C PHE A 277 -11.58 -0.90 1.71
N VAL A 278 -12.44 -1.21 0.72
CA VAL A 278 -13.56 -0.33 0.36
C VAL A 278 -14.51 -0.16 1.53
N ILE A 279 -14.90 -1.25 2.21
CA ILE A 279 -15.76 -1.20 3.40
C ILE A 279 -15.12 -0.36 4.51
N SER A 280 -13.83 -0.56 4.77
CA SER A 280 -13.11 0.20 5.80
C SER A 280 -12.99 1.69 5.45
N SER A 281 -12.79 2.01 4.17
CA SER A 281 -12.74 3.40 3.67
C SER A 281 -14.10 4.08 3.78
N LEU A 282 -15.20 3.37 3.45
CA LEU A 282 -16.55 3.89 3.60
C LEU A 282 -16.90 4.13 5.08
N ALA A 283 -16.58 3.18 5.96
CA ALA A 283 -16.77 3.34 7.40
C ALA A 283 -16.00 4.56 7.92
N LEU A 284 -14.76 4.75 7.47
CA LEU A 284 -13.96 5.91 7.82
C LEU A 284 -14.58 7.23 7.31
N PHE A 285 -15.09 7.27 6.08
CA PHE A 285 -15.76 8.46 5.54
C PHE A 285 -16.97 8.85 6.38
N VAL A 286 -17.82 7.88 6.72
CA VAL A 286 -18.97 8.09 7.61
C VAL A 286 -18.50 8.59 8.98
N GLN A 287 -17.51 7.94 9.58
CA GLN A 287 -16.96 8.35 10.86
C GLN A 287 -16.47 9.80 10.82
N VAL A 288 -15.65 10.16 9.84
CA VAL A 288 -15.06 11.51 9.72
C VAL A 288 -16.11 12.56 9.36
N ALA A 289 -17.22 12.19 8.73
CA ALA A 289 -18.30 13.11 8.40
C ALA A 289 -19.15 13.49 9.61
N PHE A 290 -19.47 12.52 10.48
CA PHE A 290 -20.41 12.73 11.59
C PHE A 290 -19.76 12.88 12.95
N LEU A 291 -18.55 12.33 13.14
CA LEU A 291 -17.90 12.29 14.44
C LEU A 291 -16.59 13.09 14.36
N PRO A 292 -16.41 14.15 15.17
CA PRO A 292 -15.11 14.77 15.31
C PRO A 292 -14.16 13.69 15.84
N TYR A 293 -13.15 13.31 15.05
CA TYR A 293 -12.19 12.27 15.43
C TYR A 293 -11.50 12.70 16.72
N PRO A 294 -11.86 12.16 17.89
CA PRO A 294 -11.22 12.55 19.12
C PRO A 294 -9.85 11.89 19.11
N PRO A 295 -8.78 12.58 19.52
CA PRO A 295 -7.44 11.99 19.58
C PRO A 295 -7.30 10.86 20.61
N ASN A 296 -8.40 10.44 21.27
CA ASN A 296 -8.38 9.33 22.21
C ASN A 296 -8.28 7.99 21.47
N ALA A 297 -7.22 7.23 21.77
CA ALA A 297 -6.83 6.05 21.02
C ALA A 297 -7.90 4.94 20.98
N TRP A 298 -8.79 4.87 21.98
CA TRP A 298 -9.76 3.77 22.10
C TRP A 298 -10.93 3.84 21.10
N TRP A 299 -11.41 5.04 20.75
CA TRP A 299 -12.52 5.18 19.79
C TRP A 299 -12.07 4.79 18.37
N GLY A 300 -10.86 5.23 17.98
CA GLY A 300 -10.24 4.81 16.73
C GLY A 300 -10.04 3.29 16.66
N ALA A 301 -9.62 2.67 17.76
CA ALA A 301 -9.50 1.22 17.84
C ALA A 301 -10.85 0.51 17.71
N LEU A 302 -11.90 1.00 18.38
CA LEU A 302 -13.26 0.44 18.26
C LEU A 302 -13.78 0.53 16.83
N MET A 303 -13.66 1.68 16.17
CA MET A 303 -14.11 1.87 14.80
C MET A 303 -13.33 0.99 13.81
N THR A 304 -12.03 0.83 14.04
CA THR A 304 -11.19 -0.10 13.27
C THR A 304 -11.63 -1.55 13.48
N ALA A 305 -11.95 -1.95 14.72
CA ALA A 305 -12.45 -3.28 15.01
C ALA A 305 -13.81 -3.53 14.32
N ILE A 306 -14.72 -2.54 14.33
CA ILE A 306 -16.00 -2.61 13.63
C ILE A 306 -15.79 -2.75 12.11
N SER A 307 -14.93 -1.92 11.51
CA SER A 307 -14.68 -1.98 10.06
C SER A 307 -14.07 -3.32 9.64
N LEU A 308 -13.14 -3.87 10.44
CA LEU A 308 -12.58 -5.20 10.23
C LEU A 308 -13.63 -6.31 10.38
N ALA A 309 -14.50 -6.21 11.39
CA ALA A 309 -15.59 -7.16 11.58
C ALA A 309 -16.56 -7.15 10.40
N LEU A 310 -16.94 -5.97 9.90
CA LEU A 310 -17.79 -5.81 8.71
C LEU A 310 -17.13 -6.40 7.46
N GLY A 311 -15.84 -6.11 7.24
CA GLY A 311 -15.07 -6.69 6.13
C GLY A 311 -15.01 -8.22 6.21
N TRP A 312 -14.81 -8.77 7.41
CA TRP A 312 -14.78 -10.21 7.62
C TRP A 312 -16.14 -10.88 7.42
N LEU A 313 -17.22 -10.28 7.93
CA LEU A 313 -18.58 -10.77 7.74
C LEU A 313 -18.93 -10.79 6.26
N TRP A 314 -18.62 -9.72 5.53
CA TRP A 314 -18.80 -9.64 4.09
C TRP A 314 -18.01 -10.73 3.34
N ALA A 315 -16.72 -10.89 3.66
CA ALA A 315 -15.88 -11.92 3.05
C ALA A 315 -16.44 -13.34 3.29
N THR A 316 -16.90 -13.61 4.51
CA THR A 316 -17.49 -14.90 4.90
C THR A 316 -18.80 -15.16 4.18
N TRP A 317 -19.70 -14.16 4.12
CA TRP A 317 -20.96 -14.26 3.39
C TRP A 317 -20.72 -14.53 1.90
N ARG A 318 -19.81 -13.78 1.27
CA ARG A 318 -19.51 -13.94 -0.15
C ARG A 318 -18.95 -15.34 -0.46
N GLN A 319 -18.04 -15.86 0.37
CA GLN A 319 -17.50 -17.21 0.21
C GLN A 319 -18.58 -18.30 0.24
N ARG A 320 -19.59 -18.15 1.11
CA ARG A 320 -20.73 -19.08 1.17
C ARG A 320 -21.54 -19.04 -0.13
N THR A 321 -21.85 -17.85 -0.65
CA THR A 321 -22.63 -17.71 -1.89
C THR A 321 -21.94 -18.29 -3.13
N THR A 322 -20.61 -18.23 -3.20
CA THR A 322 -19.85 -18.82 -4.32
C THR A 322 -19.76 -20.33 -4.29
N ARG A 323 -20.02 -20.99 -3.15
CA ARG A 323 -20.04 -22.46 -3.05
C ARG A 323 -21.39 -23.07 -3.43
N LEU A 324 -22.44 -22.25 -3.49
CA LEU A 324 -23.80 -22.67 -3.84
C LEU A 324 -24.11 -22.53 -5.35
N ARG A 325 -23.14 -22.03 -6.13
CA ARG A 325 -23.19 -21.96 -7.59
C ARG A 325 -22.19 -22.93 -8.17
#